data_AF-X1HWI1-F1
#
_entry.id   AF-X1HWI1-F1
#
_cell.length_a   1.000
_cell.length_b   1.000
_cell.length_c   1.000
_cell.angle_alpha   90.00
_cell.angle_beta   90.00
_cell.angle_gamma   90.00
#
_symmetry.space_group_name_H-M   'P 1'
#
loop_
_entity.id
_entity.type
_entity.pdbx_description
1 polymer ?
#
loop_
_entity_poly.entity_id
_entity_poly.type
_entity_poly.pdbx_seq_one_letter_code
_entity_poly.pdbx_strand_id
1 'polypeptide(L)'
;MQEQQVTIERETHPLKQPFIVIASQLPYGGAGTFPLSDVQIDRFMFRIWSAFPNKEEEDQILRDIDEISEPHTSAVATPNDIIQLQQEVKKVYIADGIRSYIVDILDTLRHHPDLSLSPSPRGGIALFKGSRALAFTQGRDFVIPDDVKSL
;
A
#
# COMPACT_ATOMS: atom_id res chain seq x y z
N MET A 1 2.45 -5.36 13.18
CA MET A 1 2.13 -4.31 12.18
C MET A 1 1.42 -3.12 12.80
N GLN A 2 0.22 -3.29 13.37
CA GLN A 2 -0.58 -2.15 13.86
C GLN A 2 0.02 -1.43 15.07
N GLU A 3 0.53 -2.18 16.05
CA GLU A 3 1.06 -1.60 17.29
C GLU A 3 2.51 -1.09 17.18
N GLN A 4 3.19 -1.37 16.07
CA GLN A 4 4.58 -0.98 15.84
C GLN A 4 5.57 -1.43 16.95
N GLN A 5 5.20 -2.43 17.73
CA GLN A 5 6.00 -3.02 18.80
C GLN A 5 5.69 -4.52 18.93
N VAL A 6 6.56 -5.26 19.61
CA VAL A 6 6.41 -6.67 19.94
C VAL A 6 6.80 -6.89 21.40
N THR A 7 5.98 -7.60 22.17
CA THR A 7 6.29 -7.95 23.56
C THR A 7 6.69 -9.42 23.67
N ILE A 8 7.86 -9.68 24.25
CA ILE A 8 8.40 -11.03 24.49
C ILE A 8 8.76 -11.10 25.98
N GLU A 9 8.25 -12.11 26.70
CA GLU A 9 8.58 -12.33 28.11
C GLU A 9 8.44 -11.08 29.03
N ARG A 10 7.43 -10.25 28.77
CA ARG A 10 7.12 -8.97 29.45
C ARG A 10 8.01 -7.78 29.05
N GLU A 11 9.00 -7.97 28.19
CA GLU A 11 9.77 -6.88 27.60
C GLU A 11 9.16 -6.46 26.26
N THR A 12 8.97 -5.15 26.06
CA THR A 12 8.38 -4.60 24.83
C THR A 12 9.45 -3.96 23.97
N HIS A 13 9.58 -4.43 22.73
CA HIS A 13 10.53 -3.98 21.74
C HIS A 13 9.83 -3.16 20.65
N PRO A 14 10.17 -1.87 20.47
CA PRO A 14 9.63 -1.08 19.37
C PRO A 14 10.24 -1.52 18.03
N LEU A 15 9.44 -1.45 16.97
CA LEU A 15 9.92 -1.67 15.60
C LEU A 15 10.63 -0.41 15.08
N LYS A 16 11.74 -0.61 14.36
CA LYS A 16 12.49 0.47 13.73
C LYS A 16 11.66 1.15 12.65
N GLN A 17 11.80 2.47 12.52
CA GLN A 17 11.12 3.28 11.50
C GLN A 17 12.08 3.68 10.37
N PRO A 18 11.62 3.76 9.12
CA PRO A 18 10.27 3.42 8.66
C PRO A 18 10.05 1.90 8.65
N PHE A 19 8.81 1.49 8.93
CA PHE A 19 8.41 0.08 8.92
C PHE A 19 7.32 -0.18 7.87
N ILE A 20 7.57 -1.13 6.98
CA ILE A 20 6.61 -1.60 5.97
C ILE A 20 6.49 -3.12 6.03
N VAL A 21 5.29 -3.64 5.79
CA VAL A 21 5.04 -5.07 5.64
C VAL A 21 4.61 -5.32 4.20
N ILE A 22 5.35 -6.18 3.52
CA ILE A 22 4.98 -6.73 2.22
C ILE A 22 4.66 -8.21 2.46
N ALA A 23 3.45 -8.64 2.09
CA ALA A 23 3.02 -10.01 2.20
C ALA A 23 2.57 -10.52 0.84
N SER A 24 3.09 -11.67 0.42
CA SER A 24 2.65 -12.38 -0.77
C SER A 24 1.82 -13.60 -0.36
N GLN A 25 0.71 -13.84 -1.06
CA GLN A 25 -0.12 -15.02 -0.87
C GLN A 25 -0.36 -15.66 -2.24
N LEU A 26 -0.14 -16.97 -2.35
CA LEU A 26 -0.53 -17.73 -3.55
C LEU A 26 -2.05 -17.89 -3.58
N PRO A 27 -2.71 -17.70 -4.74
CA PRO A 27 -4.16 -17.77 -4.85
C PRO A 27 -4.69 -19.21 -4.65
N TYR A 28 -3.88 -20.21 -4.94
CA TYR A 28 -4.15 -21.62 -4.66
C TYR A 28 -3.34 -22.08 -3.45
N GLY A 29 -4.02 -22.63 -2.46
CA GLY A 29 -3.37 -23.18 -1.27
C GLY A 29 -2.63 -24.49 -1.57
N GLY A 30 -1.50 -24.69 -0.91
CA GLY A 30 -0.86 -26.00 -0.74
C GLY A 30 -1.22 -26.61 0.61
N ALA A 31 -0.91 -27.89 0.82
CA ALA A 31 -1.06 -28.52 2.13
C ALA A 31 -0.33 -27.71 3.21
N GLY A 32 -1.03 -27.38 4.30
CA GLY A 32 -0.48 -26.57 5.41
C GLY A 32 -0.51 -25.06 5.22
N THR A 33 -1.14 -24.54 4.15
CA THR A 33 -1.35 -23.09 3.98
C THR A 33 -2.72 -22.67 4.51
N PHE A 34 -2.74 -21.61 5.31
CA PHE A 34 -3.96 -20.99 5.82
C PHE A 34 -4.08 -19.59 5.22
N PRO A 35 -5.14 -19.30 4.45
CA PRO A 35 -5.31 -17.97 3.87
C PRO A 35 -5.49 -16.93 4.99
N LEU A 36 -5.08 -15.69 4.71
CA LEU A 36 -5.41 -14.57 5.58
C LEU A 36 -6.93 -14.41 5.66
N SER A 37 -7.45 -14.16 6.86
CA SER A 37 -8.86 -13.81 7.03
C SER A 37 -9.13 -12.40 6.53
N ASP A 38 -10.39 -12.07 6.22
CA ASP A 38 -10.77 -10.73 5.76
C ASP A 38 -10.33 -9.63 6.73
N VAL A 39 -10.39 -9.90 8.04
CA VAL A 39 -9.93 -8.99 9.09
C VAL A 39 -8.42 -8.77 9.04
N GLN A 40 -7.65 -9.78 8.62
CA GLN A 40 -6.20 -9.64 8.43
C GLN A 40 -5.88 -8.88 7.14
N ILE A 41 -6.58 -9.17 6.04
CA ILE A 41 -6.42 -8.50 4.75
C ILE A 41 -6.75 -7.00 4.86
N ASP A 42 -7.78 -6.64 5.63
CA ASP A 42 -8.20 -5.24 5.87
C ASP A 42 -7.12 -4.37 6.56
N ARG A 43 -6.03 -4.98 7.08
CA ARG A 43 -4.89 -4.24 7.64
C ARG A 43 -3.87 -3.80 6.59
N PHE A 44 -3.95 -4.34 5.36
CA PHE A 44 -3.08 -3.96 4.26
C PHE A 44 -3.69 -2.77 3.50
N MET A 45 -2.86 -1.76 3.22
CA MET A 45 -3.30 -0.54 2.54
C MET A 45 -3.58 -0.78 1.05
N PHE A 46 -2.78 -1.64 0.42
CA PHE A 46 -2.89 -1.97 -1.00
C PHE A 46 -2.81 -3.47 -1.21
N ARG A 47 -3.53 -3.95 -2.22
CA ARG A 47 -3.43 -5.30 -2.77
C ARG A 47 -3.02 -5.18 -4.23
N ILE A 48 -1.96 -5.87 -4.59
CA ILE A 48 -1.43 -5.87 -5.97
C ILE A 48 -1.53 -7.29 -6.51
N TRP A 49 -1.99 -7.40 -7.76
CA TRP A 49 -1.98 -8.66 -8.49
C TRP A 49 -0.69 -8.74 -9.31
N SER A 50 0.09 -9.79 -9.08
CA SER A 50 1.25 -10.10 -9.91
C SER A 50 0.82 -11.09 -10.98
N ALA A 51 0.81 -10.65 -12.24
CA ALA A 51 0.61 -11.51 -13.40
C ALA A 51 1.95 -12.00 -13.91
N PHE A 52 1.93 -13.07 -14.71
CA PHE A 52 3.11 -13.46 -15.46
C PHE A 52 3.45 -12.37 -16.49
N PRO A 53 4.74 -12.10 -16.73
CA PRO A 53 5.16 -11.20 -17.79
C PRO A 53 4.67 -11.70 -19.15
N ASN A 54 4.48 -10.78 -20.09
CA ASN A 54 4.27 -11.16 -21.48
C ASN A 54 5.57 -11.70 -22.10
N LYS A 55 5.49 -12.18 -23.35
CA LYS A 55 6.63 -12.83 -24.01
C LYS A 55 7.83 -11.90 -24.14
N GLU A 56 7.59 -10.62 -24.45
CA GLU A 56 8.63 -9.62 -24.63
C GLU A 56 9.29 -9.25 -23.30
N GLU A 57 8.51 -9.10 -22.23
CA GLU A 57 8.99 -8.88 -20.86
C GLU A 57 9.82 -10.08 -20.35
N GLU A 58 9.37 -11.31 -20.60
CA GLU A 58 10.10 -12.53 -20.23
C GLU A 58 11.44 -12.63 -20.97
N ASP A 59 11.46 -12.36 -22.29
CA ASP A 59 12.71 -12.33 -23.08
C ASP A 59 13.69 -11.28 -22.54
N GLN A 60 13.20 -10.11 -22.14
CA GLN A 60 14.02 -9.07 -21.54
C GLN A 60 14.60 -9.50 -20.17
N ILE A 61 13.77 -10.08 -19.30
CA ILE A 61 14.24 -10.60 -18.00
C ILE A 61 15.34 -11.64 -18.19
N LEU A 62 15.18 -12.56 -19.14
CA LEU A 62 16.17 -13.60 -19.42
C LEU A 62 17.48 -13.05 -20.00
N ARG A 63 17.43 -11.95 -20.77
CA ARG A 63 18.63 -11.27 -21.28
C ARG A 63 19.41 -10.56 -20.18
N ASP A 64 18.70 -9.97 -19.23
CA ASP A 64 19.29 -9.09 -18.23
C ASP A 64 19.61 -9.81 -16.90
N ILE A 65 19.23 -11.09 -16.75
CA ILE A 65 19.26 -11.79 -15.46
C ILE A 65 20.64 -11.78 -14.78
N ASP A 66 21.72 -11.87 -15.57
CA ASP A 66 23.08 -11.84 -15.06
C ASP A 66 23.42 -10.45 -14.47
N GLU A 67 23.01 -9.36 -15.13
CA GLU A 67 23.19 -7.99 -14.61
C GLU A 67 22.28 -7.71 -13.40
N ILE A 68 21.04 -8.19 -13.44
CA ILE A 68 20.07 -8.06 -12.33
C ILE A 68 20.59 -8.78 -11.07
N SER A 69 21.31 -9.89 -11.25
CA SER A 69 21.84 -10.70 -10.14
C SER A 69 23.00 -10.03 -9.39
N GLU A 70 23.69 -9.06 -10.02
CA GLU A 70 24.76 -8.26 -9.43
C GLU A 70 24.45 -6.75 -9.52
N PRO A 71 23.42 -6.28 -8.78
CA PRO A 71 22.97 -4.90 -8.93
C PRO A 71 24.02 -3.91 -8.40
N HIS A 72 24.58 -3.10 -9.30
CA HIS A 72 25.42 -1.97 -8.95
C HIS A 72 24.57 -0.74 -8.59
N THR A 73 23.94 -0.75 -7.41
CA THR A 73 23.13 0.38 -6.93
C THR A 73 23.79 1.09 -5.76
N SER A 74 23.74 2.43 -5.75
CA SER A 74 24.10 3.26 -4.60
C SER A 74 22.86 3.76 -3.86
N ALA A 75 22.96 3.87 -2.54
CA ALA A 75 21.87 4.41 -1.73
C ALA A 75 21.71 5.92 -2.01
N VAL A 76 20.54 6.30 -2.54
CA VAL A 76 20.19 7.72 -2.83
C VAL A 76 19.39 8.38 -1.70
N ALA A 77 18.94 7.61 -0.71
CA ALA A 77 18.18 8.08 0.44
C ALA A 77 18.46 7.22 1.66
N THR A 78 18.27 7.80 2.84
CA THR A 78 18.37 7.16 4.14
C THR A 78 16.98 6.91 4.74
N PRO A 79 16.86 6.03 5.76
CA PRO A 79 15.63 5.86 6.53
C PRO A 79 15.04 7.18 7.07
N ASN A 80 15.90 8.12 7.48
CA ASN A 80 15.45 9.42 7.98
C ASN A 80 14.86 10.30 6.87
N ASP A 81 15.39 10.23 5.65
CA ASP A 81 14.84 10.96 4.50
C ASP A 81 13.43 10.47 4.21
N ILE A 82 13.18 9.16 4.28
CA ILE A 82 11.83 8.59 4.12
C ILE A 82 10.87 9.09 5.21
N ILE A 83 11.31 9.16 6.46
CA ILE A 83 10.49 9.68 7.56
C ILE A 83 10.17 11.16 7.34
N GLN A 84 11.12 11.96 6.85
CA GLN A 84 10.89 13.36 6.50
C GLN A 84 9.89 13.50 5.37
N LEU A 85 10.03 12.72 4.29
CA LEU A 85 9.07 12.69 3.18
C LEU A 85 7.66 12.32 3.65
N GLN A 86 7.51 11.38 4.58
CA GLN A 86 6.20 11.07 5.17
C GLN A 86 5.57 12.26 5.91
N GLN A 87 6.36 13.19 6.47
CA GLN A 87 5.83 14.43 7.05
C GLN A 87 5.47 15.46 5.98
N GLU A 88 6.26 15.58 4.92
CA GLU A 88 5.95 16.47 3.79
C GLU A 88 4.67 16.05 3.07
N VAL A 89 4.48 14.74 2.83
CA VAL A 89 3.22 14.20 2.27
C VAL A 89 2.02 14.62 3.12
N LYS A 90 2.13 14.70 4.45
CA LYS A 90 0.99 15.14 5.29
C LYS A 90 0.58 16.59 5.05
N LYS A 91 1.46 17.44 4.52
CA LYS A 91 1.17 18.85 4.24
C LYS A 91 0.38 19.05 2.93
N VAL A 92 0.36 18.05 2.05
CA VAL A 92 -0.45 18.10 0.82
C VAL A 92 -1.93 18.29 1.18
N TYR A 93 -2.51 19.31 0.57
CA TYR A 93 -3.87 19.76 0.85
C TYR A 93 -4.91 18.79 0.26
N ILE A 94 -5.96 18.53 1.04
CA ILE A 94 -7.13 17.80 0.59
C ILE A 94 -8.36 18.66 0.90
N ALA A 95 -9.04 19.09 -0.16
CA ALA A 95 -10.27 19.87 -0.04
C ALA A 95 -11.40 19.04 0.58
N ASP A 96 -12.31 19.71 1.28
CA ASP A 96 -13.48 19.05 1.88
C ASP A 96 -14.31 18.27 0.85
N GLY A 97 -14.41 18.79 -0.38
CA GLY A 97 -15.10 18.10 -1.48
C GLY A 97 -14.45 16.76 -1.86
N ILE A 98 -13.13 16.62 -1.78
CA ILE A 98 -12.43 15.35 -2.00
C ILE A 98 -12.67 14.40 -0.83
N ARG A 99 -12.67 14.92 0.41
CA ARG A 99 -13.00 14.11 1.58
C ARG A 99 -14.42 13.55 1.50
N SER A 100 -15.39 14.39 1.13
CA SER A 100 -16.77 13.96 0.90
C SER A 100 -16.86 12.93 -0.22
N TYR A 101 -16.18 13.16 -1.34
CA TYR A 101 -16.12 12.20 -2.45
C TYR A 101 -15.62 10.81 -2.02
N ILE A 102 -14.57 10.73 -1.21
CA ILE A 102 -14.09 9.46 -0.64
C ILE A 102 -15.16 8.82 0.24
N VAL A 103 -15.85 9.60 1.09
CA VAL A 103 -16.92 9.09 1.95
C VAL A 103 -18.09 8.56 1.12
N ASP A 104 -18.49 9.27 0.07
CA ASP A 104 -19.60 8.89 -0.81
C ASP A 104 -19.29 7.58 -1.55
N ILE A 105 -18.05 7.37 -2.00
CA ILE A 105 -17.60 6.09 -2.58
C ILE A 105 -17.77 4.96 -1.56
N LEU A 106 -17.28 5.15 -0.34
CA LEU A 106 -17.34 4.11 0.70
C LEU A 106 -18.79 3.79 1.09
N ASP A 107 -19.64 4.81 1.20
CA ASP A 107 -21.05 4.65 1.54
C ASP A 107 -21.81 3.91 0.44
N THR A 108 -21.56 4.28 -0.82
CA THR A 108 -22.12 3.59 -1.99
C THR A 108 -21.72 2.11 -1.98
N LEU A 109 -20.44 1.80 -1.75
CA LEU A 109 -19.95 0.41 -1.70
C LEU A 109 -20.48 -0.37 -0.49
N ARG A 110 -20.82 0.30 0.63
CA ARG A 110 -21.41 -0.37 1.81
C ARG A 110 -22.86 -0.75 1.62
N HIS A 111 -23.59 0.02 0.82
CA HIS A 111 -25.01 -0.23 0.55
C HIS A 111 -25.25 -0.92 -0.79
N HIS A 112 -24.19 -1.28 -1.53
CA HIS A 112 -24.32 -1.95 -2.81
C HIS A 112 -24.73 -3.43 -2.61
N PRO A 113 -25.87 -3.88 -3.18
CA PRO A 113 -26.41 -5.21 -2.90
C PRO A 113 -25.54 -6.36 -3.42
N ASP A 114 -24.73 -6.12 -4.46
CA ASP A 114 -23.88 -7.14 -5.07
C ASP A 114 -22.52 -7.33 -4.35
N LEU A 115 -22.24 -6.55 -3.31
CA LEU A 115 -20.97 -6.66 -2.57
C LEU A 115 -21.14 -7.52 -1.33
N SER A 116 -20.44 -8.66 -1.31
CA SER A 116 -20.41 -9.57 -0.16
C SER A 116 -19.56 -9.04 1.01
N LEU A 117 -18.62 -8.13 0.72
CA LEU A 117 -17.76 -7.49 1.69
C LEU A 117 -17.64 -6.00 1.37
N SER A 118 -17.97 -5.17 2.35
CA SER A 118 -17.90 -3.72 2.22
C SER A 118 -16.58 -3.16 2.77
N PRO A 119 -16.10 -2.01 2.26
CA PRO A 119 -14.87 -1.41 2.76
C PRO A 119 -15.01 -0.93 4.21
N SER A 120 -14.04 -1.31 5.04
CA SER A 120 -13.94 -0.82 6.42
C SER A 120 -13.57 0.66 6.46
N PRO A 121 -13.59 1.31 7.63
CA PRO A 121 -13.01 2.64 7.81
C PRO A 121 -11.53 2.72 7.42
N ARG A 122 -10.78 1.61 7.48
CA ARG A 122 -9.36 1.55 7.05
C ARG A 122 -9.23 1.77 5.56
N GLY A 123 -10.15 1.23 4.75
CA GLY A 123 -10.20 1.49 3.30
C GLY A 123 -10.31 2.98 2.99
N GLY A 124 -11.15 3.71 3.72
CA GLY A 124 -11.25 5.17 3.56
C GLY A 124 -9.98 5.91 3.96
N ILE A 125 -9.34 5.51 5.06
CA ILE A 125 -8.04 6.07 5.47
C ILE A 125 -6.95 5.75 4.43
N ALA A 126 -6.98 4.57 3.83
CA ALA A 126 -6.07 4.15 2.77
C ALA A 126 -6.24 5.01 1.51
N LEU A 127 -7.46 5.20 1.01
CA LEU A 127 -7.73 6.08 -0.13
C LEU A 127 -7.29 7.53 0.16
N PHE A 128 -7.59 8.03 1.35
CA PHE A 128 -7.23 9.40 1.73
C PHE A 128 -5.71 9.62 1.83
N LYS A 129 -4.98 8.68 2.44
CA LYS A 129 -3.51 8.77 2.56
C LYS A 129 -2.82 8.45 1.22
N GLY A 130 -3.35 7.49 0.48
CA GLY A 130 -2.82 7.07 -0.81
C GLY A 130 -2.94 8.18 -1.85
N SER A 131 -4.11 8.81 -1.97
CA SER A 131 -4.32 9.90 -2.94
C SER A 131 -3.42 11.10 -2.63
N ARG A 132 -3.20 11.36 -1.33
CA ARG A 132 -2.23 12.35 -0.87
C ARG A 132 -0.80 12.04 -1.28
N ALA A 133 -0.37 10.79 -1.06
CA ALA A 133 0.97 10.36 -1.43
C ALA A 133 1.16 10.39 -2.96
N LEU A 134 0.14 10.00 -3.73
CA LEU A 134 0.16 10.03 -5.19
C LEU A 134 0.28 11.46 -5.74
N ALA A 135 -0.49 12.41 -5.19
CA ALA A 135 -0.35 13.81 -5.55
C ALA A 135 1.07 14.34 -5.27
N PHE A 136 1.63 13.99 -4.11
CA PHE A 136 2.99 14.38 -3.73
C PHE A 136 4.05 13.82 -4.69
N THR A 137 3.97 12.54 -5.06
CA THR A 137 4.94 11.92 -5.99
C THR A 137 4.82 12.47 -7.41
N GLN A 138 3.68 13.05 -7.76
CA GLN A 138 3.47 13.78 -9.01
C GLN A 138 3.87 15.27 -8.92
N GLY A 139 4.46 15.71 -7.80
CA GLY A 139 4.91 17.08 -7.61
C GLY A 139 3.80 18.09 -7.34
N ARG A 140 2.59 17.64 -6.96
CA ARG A 140 1.47 18.49 -6.58
C ARG A 140 1.34 18.60 -5.07
N ASP A 141 0.94 19.79 -4.61
CA ASP A 141 0.66 20.12 -3.21
C ASP A 141 -0.83 20.02 -2.85
N PHE A 142 -1.68 19.56 -3.77
CA PHE A 142 -3.10 19.27 -3.55
C PHE A 142 -3.56 18.02 -4.29
N VAL A 143 -4.57 17.36 -3.70
CA VAL A 143 -5.22 16.16 -4.27
C VAL A 143 -6.36 16.56 -5.22
N ILE A 144 -6.45 15.86 -6.35
CA ILE A 144 -7.58 15.96 -7.30
C ILE A 144 -8.43 14.68 -7.25
N PRO A 145 -9.69 14.69 -7.75
CA PRO A 145 -10.54 13.50 -7.74
C PRO A 145 -9.92 12.29 -8.45
N ASP A 146 -9.11 12.54 -9.49
CA ASP A 146 -8.48 11.46 -10.25
C ASP A 146 -7.42 10.71 -9.44
N ASP A 147 -6.76 11.37 -8.47
CA ASP A 147 -5.86 10.68 -7.53
C ASP A 147 -6.58 9.63 -6.69
N VAL A 148 -7.85 9.86 -6.39
CA VAL A 148 -8.67 8.91 -5.64
C VAL A 148 -9.12 7.77 -6.55
N LYS A 149 -9.42 8.05 -7.82
CA LYS A 149 -9.88 7.05 -8.81
C LYS A 149 -8.77 6.13 -9.31
N SER A 150 -7.52 6.61 -9.33
CA SER A 150 -6.37 5.85 -9.81
C SER A 150 -5.86 4.80 -8.80
N LEU A 151 -6.40 4.78 -7.59
CA LEU A 151 -6.07 3.82 -6.53
C LEU A 151 -7.12 2.71 -6.45
#